data_AF-A0AAU5GNW0-F1
#
_entry.id   AF-A0AAU5GNW0-F1
#
_cell.length_a   1.000
_cell.length_b   1.000
_cell.length_c   1.000
_cell.angle_alpha   90.00
_cell.angle_beta   90.00
_cell.angle_gamma   90.00
#
_symmetry.space_group_name_H-M   'P 1'
#
loop_
_entity.id
_entity.type
_entity.pdbx_description
1 polymer ?
#
loop_
_entity_poly.entity_id
_entity_poly.type
_entity_poly.pdbx_seq_one_letter_code
_entity_poly.pdbx_strand_id
1 'polypeptide(L)'
;MDVALKHYRQDPDRALTMTRLVRDTPALCARQMEKQRGWWPALANALGERANSPRPLPLAASVKAAVALDCLNIALDHWTASDGRLDLVDLLDQAFAALSPR
;
A
#
# COMPACT_ATOMS: atom_id res chain seq x y z
N MET A 1 9.54 4.36 5.18
CA MET A 1 8.18 3.79 5.02
C MET A 1 7.55 3.40 6.36
N ASP A 2 8.22 3.67 7.48
CA ASP A 2 7.87 3.10 8.79
C ASP A 2 6.58 3.58 9.44
N VAL A 3 6.06 4.77 9.10
CA VAL A 3 4.92 5.33 9.85
C VAL A 3 3.62 4.55 9.63
N ALA A 4 3.41 4.03 8.41
CA ALA A 4 2.22 3.22 8.09
C ALA A 4 2.32 1.82 8.71
N LEU A 5 3.52 1.24 8.70
CA LEU A 5 3.79 -0.09 9.26
C LEU A 5 3.88 -0.07 10.80
N LYS A 6 4.12 1.09 11.41
CA LYS A 6 4.20 1.23 12.87
C LYS A 6 2.92 0.78 13.56
N HIS A 7 1.76 1.07 12.96
CA HIS A 7 0.48 0.64 13.51
C HIS A 7 0.28 -0.88 13.42
N TYR A 8 0.81 -1.52 12.35
CA TYR A 8 0.82 -2.97 12.20
C TYR A 8 1.78 -3.68 13.16
N ARG A 9 2.92 -3.06 13.47
CA ARG A 9 3.90 -3.61 14.44
C ARG A 9 3.47 -3.46 15.91
N GLN A 10 2.69 -2.43 16.23
CA GLN A 10 2.30 -2.13 17.62
C GLN A 10 1.24 -3.10 18.16
N ASP A 11 0.32 -3.54 17.31
CA ASP A 11 -0.73 -4.50 17.67
C ASP A 11 -1.07 -5.36 16.43
N PRO A 12 -0.23 -6.37 16.12
CA PRO A 12 -0.37 -7.16 14.90
C PRO A 12 -1.68 -7.95 14.88
N ASP A 13 -2.17 -8.44 16.02
CA ASP A 13 -3.41 -9.21 16.10
C ASP A 13 -4.64 -8.34 15.80
N ARG A 14 -4.69 -7.13 16.37
CA ARG A 14 -5.76 -6.16 16.06
C ARG A 14 -5.67 -5.70 14.62
N ALA A 15 -4.46 -5.43 14.11
CA ALA A 15 -4.26 -5.02 12.73
C ALA A 15 -4.67 -6.14 11.75
N LEU A 16 -4.42 -7.40 12.10
CA LEU A 16 -4.81 -8.56 11.30
C LEU A 16 -6.32 -8.73 11.29
N THR A 17 -6.96 -8.63 12.47
CA THR A 17 -8.42 -8.71 12.61
C THR A 17 -9.12 -7.62 11.79
N MET A 18 -8.63 -6.38 11.88
CA MET A 18 -9.15 -5.26 11.09
C MET A 18 -8.94 -5.45 9.59
N THR A 19 -7.76 -5.92 9.17
CA THR A 19 -7.46 -6.14 7.75
C THR A 19 -8.34 -7.25 7.16
N ARG A 20 -8.56 -8.33 7.91
CA ARG A 20 -9.50 -9.41 7.55
C ARG A 20 -10.92 -8.90 7.40
N LEU A 21 -11.42 -8.18 8.41
CA LEU A 21 -12.77 -7.63 8.39
C LEU A 21 -13.03 -6.78 7.14
N VAL A 22 -12.05 -5.94 6.77
CA VAL A 22 -12.15 -5.08 5.57
C VAL A 22 -12.09 -5.89 4.27
N ARG A 23 -11.24 -6.93 4.20
CA ARG A 23 -11.07 -7.75 2.99
C ARG A 23 -12.23 -8.74 2.78
N ASP A 24 -12.73 -9.33 3.85
CA ASP A 24 -13.79 -10.35 3.81
C ASP A 24 -15.19 -9.74 3.66
N THR A 25 -15.34 -8.43 3.90
CA THR A 25 -16.60 -7.70 3.76
C THR A 25 -16.61 -6.88 2.47
N PRO A 26 -17.38 -7.26 1.43
CA PRO A 26 -17.37 -6.59 0.12
C PRO A 26 -17.64 -5.08 0.19
N ALA A 27 -18.58 -4.66 1.05
CA ALA A 27 -18.91 -3.24 1.23
C ALA A 27 -17.76 -2.43 1.83
N LEU A 28 -16.97 -3.02 2.74
CA LEU A 28 -15.80 -2.37 3.33
C LEU A 28 -14.63 -2.32 2.35
N CYS A 29 -14.44 -3.37 1.56
CA CYS A 29 -13.46 -3.39 0.48
C CYS A 29 -13.76 -2.28 -0.54
N ALA A 30 -15.01 -2.17 -1.02
CA ALA A 30 -15.42 -1.11 -1.93
C ALA A 30 -15.20 0.31 -1.34
N ARG A 31 -15.59 0.50 -0.07
CA ARG A 31 -15.37 1.76 0.67
C ARG A 31 -13.89 2.09 0.80
N GLN A 32 -13.04 1.09 1.03
CA GLN A 32 -11.59 1.25 1.14
C GLN A 32 -10.99 1.65 -0.21
N MET A 33 -11.39 1.01 -1.31
CA MET A 33 -10.94 1.38 -2.66
C MET A 33 -11.39 2.80 -3.03
N GLU A 34 -12.61 3.19 -2.67
CA GLU A 34 -13.12 4.54 -2.89
C GLU A 34 -12.29 5.59 -2.13
N LYS A 35 -11.98 5.32 -0.86
CA LYS A 35 -11.04 6.15 -0.09
C LYS A 35 -9.69 6.23 -0.79
N GLN A 36 -9.13 5.09 -1.20
CA GLN A 36 -7.86 5.01 -1.95
C GLN A 36 -7.84 5.92 -3.18
N ARG A 37 -8.90 5.88 -4.00
CA ARG A 37 -9.03 6.76 -5.17
C ARG A 37 -9.09 8.24 -4.78
N GLY A 38 -9.68 8.58 -3.63
CA GLY A 38 -9.78 9.95 -3.13
C GLY A 38 -8.43 10.59 -2.79
N TRP A 39 -7.49 9.85 -2.20
CA TRP A 39 -6.15 10.38 -1.87
C TRP A 39 -5.08 10.11 -2.93
N TRP A 40 -5.39 9.31 -3.95
CA TRP A 40 -4.49 8.97 -5.04
C TRP A 40 -3.85 10.18 -5.74
N PRO A 41 -4.60 11.26 -6.07
CA PRO A 41 -4.01 12.45 -6.66
C PRO A 41 -3.01 13.14 -5.73
N ALA A 42 -3.25 13.14 -4.43
CA ALA A 42 -2.36 13.77 -3.45
C ALA A 42 -1.03 12.99 -3.35
N LEU A 43 -1.09 11.66 -3.35
CA LEU A 43 0.11 10.80 -3.34
C LEU A 43 0.97 11.02 -4.59
N ALA A 44 0.34 11.06 -5.76
CA ALA A 44 1.04 11.29 -7.02
C ALA A 44 1.67 12.70 -7.04
N ASN A 45 0.98 13.73 -6.52
CA ASN A 45 1.52 15.09 -6.43
C ASN A 45 2.78 15.13 -5.55
N ALA A 46 2.73 14.52 -4.36
CA ALA A 46 3.88 14.46 -3.46
C ALA A 46 5.09 13.74 -4.09
N LEU A 47 4.84 12.72 -4.92
CA LEU A 47 5.89 12.03 -5.68
C LEU A 47 6.48 12.91 -6.79
N GLY A 48 5.64 13.69 -7.48
CA GLY A 48 6.09 14.66 -8.50
C GLY A 48 6.95 15.78 -7.91
N GLU A 49 6.53 16.33 -6.76
CA GLU A 49 7.28 17.36 -6.02
C GLU A 49 8.66 16.85 -5.60
N ARG A 50 8.73 15.64 -5.05
CA ARG A 50 10.01 15.02 -4.64
C ARG A 50 10.94 14.75 -5.83
N ALA A 51 10.39 14.51 -7.02
CA ALA A 51 11.15 14.27 -8.24
C ALA A 51 11.60 15.57 -8.94
N ASN A 52 11.35 16.77 -8.36
CA ASN A 52 11.55 18.07 -9.01
C ASN A 52 10.93 18.14 -10.43
N SER A 53 9.85 17.41 -10.66
CA SER A 53 9.18 17.39 -11.98
C SER A 53 8.19 18.56 -12.08
N PRO A 54 8.23 19.37 -13.14
CA PRO A 54 7.26 20.44 -13.34
C PRO A 54 5.85 19.85 -13.52
N ARG A 55 4.85 20.51 -12.93
CA ARG A 55 3.42 20.21 -13.13
C ARG A 55 3.04 20.48 -14.61
N PRO A 56 2.15 19.70 -15.26
CA PRO A 56 1.33 18.58 -14.77
C PRO A 56 2.14 17.37 -14.33
N LEU A 57 1.59 16.52 -13.45
CA LEU A 57 2.26 15.28 -13.07
C LEU A 57 2.58 14.47 -14.33
N PRO A 58 3.85 14.12 -14.55
CA PRO A 58 4.19 13.19 -15.61
C PRO A 58 3.47 11.86 -15.38
N LEU A 59 2.97 11.21 -16.44
CA LEU A 59 2.38 9.86 -16.41
C LEU A 59 3.18 8.89 -15.52
N ALA A 60 4.50 9.00 -15.56
CA ALA A 60 5.41 8.20 -14.73
C ALA A 60 5.21 8.36 -13.22
N ALA A 61 4.86 9.56 -12.72
CA ALA A 61 4.60 9.78 -11.29
C ALA A 61 3.30 9.09 -10.86
N SER A 62 2.25 9.16 -11.69
CA SER A 62 0.98 8.48 -11.45
C SER A 62 1.14 6.95 -11.48
N VAL A 63 1.90 6.42 -12.45
CA VAL A 63 2.22 4.98 -12.52
C VAL A 63 2.97 4.53 -11.27
N LYS A 64 4.02 5.27 -10.85
CA LYS A 64 4.77 4.96 -9.62
C LYS A 64 3.88 4.97 -8.38
N ALA A 65 2.93 5.90 -8.29
CA ALA A 65 1.97 5.97 -7.18
C ALA A 65 1.05 4.74 -7.13
N ALA A 66 0.49 4.32 -8.27
CA ALA A 66 -0.32 3.10 -8.37
C ALA A 66 0.49 1.87 -7.96
N VAL A 67 1.66 1.70 -8.56
CA VAL A 67 2.53 0.55 -8.31
C VAL A 67 2.90 0.43 -6.83
N ALA A 68 3.25 1.55 -6.17
CA ALA A 68 3.56 1.54 -4.75
C ALA A 68 2.37 1.13 -3.87
N LEU A 69 1.15 1.57 -4.22
CA LEU A 69 -0.06 1.19 -3.50
C LEU A 69 -0.40 -0.29 -3.71
N ASP A 70 -0.25 -0.81 -4.93
CA ASP A 70 -0.49 -2.21 -5.22
C ASP A 70 0.53 -3.12 -4.54
N CYS A 71 1.80 -2.72 -4.42
CA CYS A 71 2.79 -3.45 -3.61
C CYS A 71 2.32 -3.61 -2.16
N LEU A 72 1.78 -2.55 -1.56
CA LEU A 72 1.24 -2.61 -0.20
C LEU A 72 0.01 -3.52 -0.11
N ASN A 73 -0.92 -3.41 -1.07
CA ASN A 73 -2.10 -4.26 -1.10
C ASN A 73 -1.71 -5.75 -1.21
N ILE A 74 -0.77 -6.09 -2.08
CA ILE A 74 -0.27 -7.46 -2.26
C ILE A 74 0.42 -7.96 -0.97
N ALA A 75 1.28 -7.14 -0.35
CA ALA A 75 1.94 -7.51 0.90
C ALA A 75 0.92 -7.79 2.02
N LEU A 76 -0.12 -6.95 2.14
CA LEU A 76 -1.22 -7.16 3.09
C LEU A 76 -2.03 -8.44 2.80
N ASP A 77 -2.20 -8.81 1.53
CA ASP A 77 -2.87 -10.06 1.14
C ASP A 77 -2.07 -11.28 1.62
N HIS A 78 -0.77 -11.32 1.31
CA HIS A 78 0.12 -12.40 1.76
C HIS A 78 0.22 -12.47 3.27
N TRP A 79 0.32 -11.33 3.95
CA TRP A 79 0.33 -11.25 5.40
C TRP A 79 -0.95 -11.83 6.00
N THR A 80 -2.11 -11.44 5.47
CA THR A 80 -3.42 -11.91 5.94
C THR A 80 -3.63 -13.40 5.70
N ALA A 81 -3.24 -13.89 4.52
CA ALA A 81 -3.30 -15.31 4.15
C ALA A 81 -2.36 -16.18 5.01
N SER A 82 -1.30 -15.58 5.56
CA SER A 82 -0.38 -16.24 6.48
C SER A 82 -0.81 -16.23 7.95
N ASP A 83 -2.01 -15.74 8.29
CA ASP A 83 -2.40 -15.48 9.69
C ASP A 83 -1.43 -14.57 10.43
N GLY A 84 -0.85 -13.60 9.72
CA GLY A 84 0.15 -12.69 10.28
C GLY A 84 1.50 -13.32 10.62
N ARG A 85 1.75 -14.58 10.23
CA ARG A 85 3.01 -15.29 10.51
C ARG A 85 4.19 -14.77 9.69
N LEU A 86 3.94 -14.23 8.51
CA LEU A 86 4.96 -13.57 7.71
C LEU A 86 5.18 -12.14 8.21
N ASP A 87 6.40 -11.61 8.10
CA ASP A 87 6.65 -10.21 8.43
C ASP A 87 6.15 -9.29 7.29
N LEU A 88 5.31 -8.31 7.63
CA LEU A 88 4.71 -7.42 6.65
C LEU A 88 5.74 -6.49 5.98
N VAL A 89 6.83 -6.16 6.67
CA VAL A 89 7.89 -5.29 6.15
C VAL A 89 8.70 -6.08 5.13
N ASP A 90 9.07 -7.31 5.47
CA ASP A 90 9.76 -8.22 4.53
C ASP A 90 8.91 -8.48 3.28
N LEU A 91 7.59 -8.64 3.43
CA LEU A 91 6.67 -8.80 2.30
C LEU A 91 6.59 -7.55 1.43
N LEU A 92 6.59 -6.36 2.04
CA LEU A 92 6.55 -5.10 1.31
C LEU A 92 7.87 -4.86 0.55
N ASP A 93 9.01 -5.16 1.17
CA ASP A 93 10.32 -5.05 0.54
C ASP A 93 10.44 -6.02 -0.64
N GLN A 94 9.95 -7.26 -0.49
CA GLN A 94 9.85 -8.22 -1.59
C GLN A 94 8.97 -7.71 -2.74
N ALA A 95 7.82 -7.11 -2.43
CA ALA A 95 6.92 -6.57 -3.45
C ALA A 95 7.58 -5.44 -4.25
N PHE A 96 8.31 -4.53 -3.59
CA PHE A 96 9.07 -3.49 -4.29
C PHE A 96 10.27 -4.04 -5.06
N ALA A 97 10.99 -5.03 -4.52
CA ALA A 97 12.12 -5.66 -5.20
C ALA A 97 11.70 -6.35 -6.51
N ALA A 98 10.49 -6.88 -6.59
CA ALA A 98 9.94 -7.50 -7.79
C ALA A 98 9.78 -6.52 -8.99
N LEU A 99 9.82 -5.21 -8.75
CA LEU A 99 9.70 -4.18 -9.78
C LEU A 99 11.05 -3.75 -10.37
N SER A 100 12.15 -4.16 -9.76
CA SER A 100 13.49 -3.85 -10.25
C SER A 100 13.91 -4.89 -11.28
N PRO A 101 14.48 -4.48 -12.44
CA PRO A 101 15.06 -5.43 -13.39
C PRO A 101 16.17 -6.23 -12.70
N ARG A 102 16.21 -7.53 -12.99
CA ARG A 102 17.27 -8.44 -12.52
C ARG A 102 18.60 -8.16 -13.19
#